data_AF-A0A1F6PIZ5-F1
#
_entry.id   AF-A0A1F6PIZ5-F1
#
_cell.length_a   1.000
_cell.length_b   1.000
_cell.length_c   1.000
_cell.angle_alpha   90.00
_cell.angle_beta   90.00
_cell.angle_gamma   90.00
#
_symmetry.space_group_name_H-M   'P 1'
#
loop_
_entity.id
_entity.type
_entity.pdbx_description
1 polymer ?
#
loop_
_entity_poly.entity_id
_entity_poly.type
_entity_poly.pdbx_seq_one_letter_code
_entity_poly.pdbx_strand_id
1 'polypeptide(L)'
;LMGADVIKNEITAHAVAASIHVTGVQTILEIGGQDSKIIILRDSIVTDFAMNTVCAAGTGSFLDQQASRLNVPIEEFGSTALKSSSPARIAGRCGVFAESDLIHKQQLGYPVPDLLYGLCQALVRNYLSNLALGKEILAPVVFQGGVATNIGMVKAFEEALGLEVVVPENHQTMGAIGAALLAMENYEYTRANTKFKGWEVRDFSFNSLTHECNDCSNNCEVITIVQGELENQDAKSPKEVKGNIIARWGGTCGKWDLAG
;
A
#
# COMPACT_ATOMS: atom_id res chain seq x y z
N LEU A 1 7.42 -17.97 -6.67
CA LEU A 1 8.56 -17.36 -7.43
C LEU A 1 9.84 -17.33 -6.60
N MET A 2 9.91 -16.59 -5.49
CA MET A 2 11.15 -16.43 -4.69
C MET A 2 11.38 -17.47 -3.56
N GLY A 3 10.36 -18.26 -3.23
CA GLY A 3 10.44 -19.24 -2.13
C GLY A 3 10.24 -18.62 -0.74
N ALA A 4 9.11 -17.94 -0.53
CA ALA A 4 8.83 -17.32 0.77
C ALA A 4 8.61 -18.40 1.85
N ASP A 5 9.22 -18.18 3.03
CA ASP A 5 9.02 -19.02 4.21
C ASP A 5 7.65 -18.79 4.84
N VAL A 6 7.19 -17.54 4.78
CA VAL A 6 5.95 -17.07 5.37
C VAL A 6 5.21 -16.19 4.36
N ILE A 7 3.91 -16.42 4.21
CA ILE A 7 3.01 -15.59 3.43
C ILE A 7 1.96 -15.02 4.39
N LYS A 8 1.99 -13.70 4.58
CA LYS A 8 1.07 -12.96 5.45
C LYS A 8 0.59 -11.71 4.72
N ASN A 9 -0.60 -11.26 5.07
CA ASN A 9 -1.11 -10.00 4.54
C ASN A 9 -0.35 -8.81 5.14
N GLU A 10 -0.37 -7.68 4.42
CA GLU A 10 0.31 -6.46 4.85
C GLU A 10 -0.28 -5.87 6.13
N ILE A 11 -1.58 -6.07 6.39
CA ILE A 11 -2.26 -5.60 7.62
C ILE A 11 -1.57 -6.18 8.86
N THR A 12 -1.31 -7.48 8.84
CA THR A 12 -0.61 -8.17 9.93
C THR A 12 0.82 -7.66 10.06
N ALA A 13 1.53 -7.50 8.93
CA ALA A 13 2.91 -7.03 8.96
C ALA A 13 3.02 -5.61 9.57
N HIS A 14 2.20 -4.68 9.09
CA HIS A 14 2.14 -3.33 9.66
C HIS A 14 1.76 -3.32 11.14
N ALA A 15 0.77 -4.13 11.55
CA ALA A 15 0.35 -4.23 12.95
C ALA A 15 1.46 -4.76 13.87
N VAL A 16 2.19 -5.80 13.43
CA VAL A 16 3.33 -6.36 14.16
C VAL A 16 4.43 -5.31 14.32
N ALA A 17 4.83 -4.65 13.25
CA ALA A 17 5.88 -3.64 13.31
C ALA A 17 5.49 -2.48 14.23
N ALA A 18 4.26 -1.96 14.10
CA ALA A 18 3.78 -0.86 14.93
C ALA A 18 3.71 -1.24 16.42
N SER A 19 3.25 -2.45 16.75
CA SER A 19 3.15 -2.92 18.13
C SER A 19 4.50 -3.01 18.85
N ILE A 20 5.57 -3.25 18.08
CA ILE A 20 6.95 -3.30 18.60
C ILE A 20 7.55 -1.90 18.74
N HIS A 21 7.30 -1.01 17.78
CA HIS A 21 7.88 0.34 17.80
C HIS A 21 7.14 1.29 18.74
N VAL A 22 5.84 1.08 18.95
CA VAL A 22 4.98 1.93 19.78
C VAL A 22 4.17 1.07 20.74
N THR A 23 4.63 1.01 21.98
CA THR A 23 3.98 0.22 23.04
C THR A 23 2.53 0.66 23.23
N GLY A 24 1.62 -0.30 23.16
CA GLY A 24 0.19 -0.07 23.40
C GLY A 24 -0.55 0.61 22.25
N VAL A 25 0.03 0.71 21.04
CA VAL A 25 -0.66 1.25 19.85
C VAL A 25 -2.07 0.69 19.70
N GLN A 26 -3.04 1.59 19.49
CA GLN A 26 -4.46 1.22 19.36
C GLN A 26 -5.03 1.55 17.98
N THR A 27 -4.42 2.49 17.27
CA THR A 27 -4.82 2.85 15.92
C THR A 27 -3.60 3.07 15.05
N ILE A 28 -3.63 2.50 13.85
CA ILE A 28 -2.63 2.71 12.83
C ILE A 28 -3.30 3.37 11.63
N LEU A 29 -2.82 4.55 11.28
CA LEU A 29 -3.07 5.22 10.02
C LEU A 29 -1.91 4.87 9.10
N GLU A 30 -2.18 4.35 7.91
CA GLU A 30 -1.16 4.04 6.92
C GLU A 30 -1.57 4.66 5.58
N ILE A 31 -0.69 5.45 4.99
CA ILE A 31 -0.90 6.00 3.66
C ILE A 31 0.37 5.80 2.84
N GLY A 32 0.26 4.89 1.88
CA GLY A 32 1.30 4.58 0.91
C GLY A 32 1.18 5.43 -0.36
N GLY A 33 1.90 5.02 -1.39
CA GLY A 33 1.86 5.69 -2.70
C GLY A 33 0.56 5.45 -3.46
N GLN A 34 -0.06 4.28 -3.32
CA GLN A 34 -1.19 3.83 -4.14
C GLN A 34 -2.45 3.48 -3.35
N ASP A 35 -2.33 3.25 -2.05
CA ASP A 35 -3.43 2.87 -1.20
C ASP A 35 -3.27 3.50 0.19
N SER A 36 -4.32 3.35 0.99
CA SER A 36 -4.36 3.80 2.37
C SER A 36 -5.14 2.81 3.22
N LYS A 37 -4.71 2.65 4.48
CA LYS A 37 -5.27 1.67 5.42
C LYS A 37 -5.46 2.32 6.77
N ILE A 38 -6.51 1.89 7.46
CA ILE A 38 -6.67 2.08 8.90
C ILE A 38 -6.72 0.70 9.55
N ILE A 39 -5.97 0.52 10.63
CA ILE A 39 -5.93 -0.74 11.39
C ILE A 39 -6.20 -0.42 12.85
N ILE A 40 -7.17 -1.10 13.43
CA ILE A 40 -7.60 -0.94 14.81
C ILE A 40 -7.06 -2.11 15.63
N LEU A 41 -6.31 -1.79 16.68
CA LEU A 41 -5.75 -2.75 17.60
C LEU A 41 -6.39 -2.60 18.98
N ARG A 42 -6.75 -3.73 19.60
CA ARG A 42 -7.12 -3.80 21.02
C ARG A 42 -6.33 -4.93 21.64
N ASP A 43 -5.67 -4.64 22.76
CA ASP A 43 -4.77 -5.59 23.42
C ASP A 43 -3.73 -6.20 22.46
N SER A 44 -3.17 -5.36 21.58
CA SER A 44 -2.20 -5.75 20.53
C SER A 44 -2.74 -6.73 19.46
N ILE A 45 -4.05 -6.94 19.41
CA ILE A 45 -4.73 -7.77 18.40
C ILE A 45 -5.46 -6.87 17.41
N VAL A 46 -5.31 -7.16 16.11
CA VAL A 46 -6.10 -6.49 15.07
C VAL A 46 -7.56 -6.89 15.22
N THR A 47 -8.42 -5.92 15.53
CA THR A 47 -9.86 -6.12 15.73
C THR A 47 -10.70 -5.65 14.56
N ASP A 48 -10.21 -4.66 13.82
CA ASP A 48 -10.87 -4.12 12.63
C ASP A 48 -9.82 -3.48 11.71
N PHE A 49 -10.09 -3.44 10.41
CA PHE A 49 -9.29 -2.70 9.45
C PHE A 49 -10.15 -2.27 8.26
N ALA A 50 -9.69 -1.26 7.52
CA ALA A 50 -10.22 -0.96 6.21
C ALA A 50 -9.08 -0.50 5.30
N MET A 51 -9.25 -0.71 4.00
CA MET A 51 -8.29 -0.34 2.98
C MET A 51 -9.01 0.32 1.81
N ASN A 52 -8.41 1.37 1.25
CA ASN A 52 -8.88 2.00 0.02
C ASN A 52 -7.81 1.84 -1.06
N THR A 53 -8.15 1.05 -2.10
CA THR A 53 -7.30 0.81 -3.28
C THR A 53 -7.89 1.41 -4.57
N VAL A 54 -9.14 1.87 -4.54
CA VAL A 54 -9.86 2.28 -5.75
C VAL A 54 -9.73 3.78 -6.01
N CYS A 55 -9.62 4.59 -4.95
CA CYS A 55 -9.53 6.04 -5.09
C CYS A 55 -8.11 6.53 -4.78
N ALA A 56 -7.45 7.12 -5.78
CA ALA A 56 -6.18 7.83 -5.61
C ALA A 56 -6.30 9.06 -4.68
N ALA A 57 -7.52 9.53 -4.40
CA ALA A 57 -7.74 10.61 -3.44
C ALA A 57 -7.34 10.12 -2.04
N GLY A 58 -6.26 10.67 -1.51
CA GLY A 58 -5.75 10.30 -0.19
C GLY A 58 -4.53 9.37 -0.21
N THR A 59 -3.83 9.24 -1.34
CA THR A 59 -2.56 8.52 -1.45
C THR A 59 -1.38 9.46 -1.72
N GLY A 60 -0.16 8.94 -1.60
CA GLY A 60 1.06 9.70 -1.91
C GLY A 60 1.14 10.14 -3.37
N SER A 61 0.73 9.31 -4.32
CA SER A 61 0.77 9.67 -5.75
C SER A 61 -0.09 10.89 -6.09
N PHE A 62 -1.21 11.08 -5.38
CA PHE A 62 -2.03 12.27 -5.55
C PHE A 62 -1.31 13.53 -5.03
N LEU A 63 -0.64 13.44 -3.88
CA LEU A 63 0.17 14.53 -3.35
C LEU A 63 1.32 14.88 -4.31
N ASP A 64 2.01 13.90 -4.88
CA ASP A 64 3.07 14.11 -5.88
C ASP A 64 2.56 14.91 -7.08
N GLN A 65 1.40 14.54 -7.61
CA GLN A 65 0.76 15.24 -8.73
C GLN A 65 0.41 16.68 -8.38
N GLN A 66 -0.12 16.93 -7.17
CA GLN A 66 -0.49 18.29 -6.76
C GLN A 66 0.76 19.15 -6.48
N ALA A 67 1.81 18.56 -5.90
CA ALA A 67 3.09 19.21 -5.65
C ALA A 67 3.72 19.69 -6.97
N SER A 68 3.82 18.78 -7.95
CA SER A 68 4.34 19.07 -9.28
C SER A 68 3.58 20.22 -9.96
N ARG A 69 2.24 20.21 -9.88
CA ARG A 69 1.38 21.25 -10.46
C ARG A 69 1.55 22.62 -9.81
N LEU A 70 1.82 22.67 -8.52
CA LEU A 70 2.10 23.91 -7.80
C LEU A 70 3.59 24.30 -7.86
N ASN A 71 4.40 23.53 -8.60
CA ASN A 71 5.84 23.70 -8.75
C ASN A 71 6.58 23.68 -7.40
N VAL A 72 6.19 22.75 -6.53
CA VAL A 72 6.77 22.52 -5.21
C VAL A 72 7.38 21.11 -5.19
N PRO A 73 8.67 20.94 -4.82
CA PRO A 73 9.23 19.61 -4.58
C PRO A 73 8.43 18.86 -3.51
N ILE A 74 8.18 17.56 -3.70
CA ILE A 74 7.35 16.78 -2.76
C ILE A 74 7.95 16.78 -1.35
N GLU A 75 9.28 16.78 -1.25
CA GLU A 75 10.04 16.84 -0.01
C GLU A 75 9.80 18.15 0.75
N GLU A 76 9.52 19.24 0.03
CA GLU A 76 9.23 20.55 0.61
C GLU A 76 7.74 20.77 0.89
N PHE A 77 6.86 19.89 0.39
CA PHE A 77 5.40 20.03 0.47
C PHE A 77 4.96 20.34 1.91
N GLY A 78 5.30 19.45 2.85
CA GLY A 78 4.84 19.56 4.24
C GLY A 78 5.31 20.85 4.90
N SER A 79 6.61 21.16 4.76
CA SER A 79 7.20 22.37 5.31
C SER A 79 6.60 23.66 4.72
N THR A 80 6.22 23.63 3.44
CA THR A 80 5.57 24.76 2.77
C THR A 80 4.12 24.88 3.19
N ALA A 81 3.39 23.77 3.32
CA ALA A 81 2.04 23.74 3.85
C ALA A 81 1.96 24.35 5.25
N LEU A 82 2.93 24.05 6.13
CA LEU A 82 2.96 24.59 7.49
C LEU A 82 3.19 26.11 7.58
N LYS A 83 3.58 26.77 6.49
CA LYS A 83 3.65 28.25 6.42
C LYS A 83 2.29 28.90 6.16
N SER A 84 1.23 28.09 5.98
CA SER A 84 -0.13 28.56 5.78
C SER A 84 -0.60 29.42 6.96
N SER A 85 -1.30 30.51 6.64
CA SER A 85 -1.93 31.40 7.63
C SER A 85 -3.45 31.40 7.51
N SER A 86 -3.99 31.12 6.32
CA SER A 86 -5.42 31.05 6.06
C SER A 86 -5.70 29.94 5.04
N PRO A 87 -5.70 28.66 5.48
CA PRO A 87 -5.76 27.50 4.60
C PRO A 87 -6.97 27.54 3.67
N ALA A 88 -6.75 27.25 2.38
CA ALA A 88 -7.83 27.21 1.41
C ALA A 88 -8.79 26.05 1.72
N ARG A 89 -10.10 26.29 1.71
CA ARG A 89 -11.06 25.20 1.82
C ARG A 89 -11.14 24.47 0.48
N ILE A 90 -10.50 23.31 0.40
CA ILE A 90 -10.51 22.41 -0.77
C ILE A 90 -11.55 21.30 -0.61
N ALA A 91 -12.32 21.05 -1.67
CA ALA A 91 -13.22 19.92 -1.80
C ALA A 91 -12.43 18.59 -1.88
N GLY A 92 -12.50 17.75 -0.86
CA GLY A 92 -11.64 16.56 -0.74
C GLY A 92 -12.27 15.22 -1.10
N ARG A 93 -13.50 15.14 -1.61
CA ARG A 93 -14.22 13.86 -1.73
C ARG A 93 -13.68 12.94 -2.83
N CYS A 94 -13.20 13.52 -3.93
CA CYS A 94 -12.63 12.82 -5.09
C CYS A 94 -11.40 13.60 -5.55
N GLY A 95 -10.36 12.89 -6.00
CA GLY A 95 -9.11 13.50 -6.45
C GLY A 95 -9.30 14.47 -7.60
N VAL A 96 -10.19 14.13 -8.54
CA VAL A 96 -10.55 14.99 -9.70
C VAL A 96 -11.19 16.30 -9.25
N PHE A 97 -12.07 16.26 -8.25
CA PHE A 97 -12.72 17.46 -7.73
C PHE A 97 -11.79 18.28 -6.85
N ALA A 98 -10.94 17.62 -6.07
CA ALA A 98 -9.88 18.28 -5.30
C ALA A 98 -8.91 19.02 -6.23
N GLU A 99 -8.50 18.38 -7.31
CA GLU A 99 -7.68 18.97 -8.37
C GLU A 99 -8.35 20.20 -9.00
N SER A 100 -9.61 20.05 -9.41
CA SER A 100 -10.36 21.13 -10.08
C SER A 100 -10.55 22.34 -9.15
N ASP A 101 -10.89 22.09 -7.88
CA ASP A 101 -11.04 23.15 -6.88
C ASP A 101 -9.68 23.80 -6.56
N LEU A 102 -8.60 23.03 -6.47
CA LEU A 102 -7.24 23.55 -6.26
C LEU A 102 -6.84 24.52 -7.40
N ILE A 103 -7.11 24.17 -8.67
CA ILE A 103 -6.87 25.05 -9.83
C ILE A 103 -7.68 26.33 -9.70
N HIS A 104 -8.96 26.20 -9.38
CA HIS A 104 -9.84 27.35 -9.23
C HIS A 104 -9.32 28.31 -8.13
N LYS A 105 -8.93 27.77 -6.96
CA LYS A 105 -8.35 28.58 -5.87
C LYS A 105 -7.01 29.21 -6.25
N GLN A 106 -6.18 28.50 -7.00
CA GLN A 106 -4.93 29.07 -7.53
C GLN A 106 -5.21 30.26 -8.45
N GLN A 107 -6.20 30.18 -9.35
CA GLN A 107 -6.61 31.28 -10.23
C GLN A 107 -7.18 32.48 -9.48
N LEU A 108 -7.79 32.25 -8.31
CA LEU A 108 -8.25 33.32 -7.41
C LEU A 108 -7.09 33.99 -6.64
N GLY A 109 -5.85 33.53 -6.81
CA GLY A 109 -4.66 34.12 -6.19
C GLY A 109 -4.37 33.65 -4.77
N TYR A 110 -4.90 32.49 -4.36
CA TYR A 110 -4.53 31.91 -3.06
C TYR A 110 -3.04 31.58 -3.04
N PRO A 111 -2.33 31.89 -1.93
CA PRO A 111 -0.91 31.58 -1.84
C PRO A 111 -0.68 30.07 -1.72
N VAL A 112 0.43 29.60 -2.28
CA VAL A 112 0.77 28.17 -2.34
C VAL A 112 0.72 27.48 -0.97
N PRO A 113 1.28 28.04 0.14
CA PRO A 113 1.14 27.44 1.47
C PRO A 113 -0.31 27.14 1.88
N ASP A 114 -1.23 28.09 1.62
CA ASP A 114 -2.64 27.94 1.98
C ASP A 114 -3.34 26.88 1.13
N LEU A 115 -2.95 26.75 -0.15
CA LEU A 115 -3.42 25.68 -1.04
C LEU A 115 -2.95 24.31 -0.54
N LEU A 116 -1.66 24.16 -0.23
CA LEU A 116 -1.06 22.90 0.20
C LEU A 116 -1.62 22.42 1.55
N TYR A 117 -1.77 23.31 2.53
CA TYR A 117 -2.35 22.92 3.81
C TYR A 117 -3.85 22.66 3.70
N GLY A 118 -4.56 23.45 2.90
CA GLY A 118 -5.94 23.19 2.53
C GLY A 118 -6.15 21.80 1.93
N LEU A 119 -5.20 21.35 1.11
CA LEU A 119 -5.17 20.00 0.54
C LEU A 119 -4.91 18.92 1.61
N CYS A 120 -3.95 19.12 2.52
CA CYS A 120 -3.70 18.19 3.64
C CYS A 120 -4.98 17.96 4.45
N GLN A 121 -5.63 19.06 4.85
CA GLN A 121 -6.88 18.99 5.61
C GLN A 121 -8.00 18.33 4.80
N ALA A 122 -8.06 18.54 3.49
CA ALA A 122 -9.05 17.90 2.63
C ALA A 122 -8.87 16.39 2.54
N LEU A 123 -7.62 15.91 2.44
CA LEU A 123 -7.31 14.49 2.39
C LEU A 123 -7.57 13.81 3.73
N VAL A 124 -7.17 14.42 4.85
CA VAL A 124 -7.46 13.89 6.18
C VAL A 124 -8.97 13.81 6.43
N ARG A 125 -9.74 14.86 6.08
CA ARG A 125 -11.20 14.81 6.16
C ARG A 125 -11.79 13.66 5.33
N ASN A 126 -11.28 13.43 4.12
CA ASN A 126 -11.73 12.32 3.28
C ASN A 126 -11.42 10.97 3.94
N TYR A 127 -10.18 10.80 4.39
CA TYR A 127 -9.71 9.59 5.04
C TYR A 127 -10.60 9.24 6.24
N LEU A 128 -10.87 10.21 7.12
CA LEU A 128 -11.69 9.98 8.31
C LEU A 128 -13.17 9.72 7.99
N SER A 129 -13.73 10.44 7.02
CA SER A 129 -15.16 10.32 6.67
C SER A 129 -15.52 9.11 5.82
N ASN A 130 -14.54 8.52 5.12
CA ASN A 130 -14.78 7.35 4.28
C ASN A 130 -14.09 6.11 4.83
N LEU A 131 -12.76 6.15 5.00
CA LEU A 131 -11.98 4.97 5.34
C LEU A 131 -12.07 4.61 6.83
N ALA A 132 -12.02 5.62 7.70
CA ALA A 132 -12.17 5.43 9.15
C ALA A 132 -13.63 5.45 9.62
N LEU A 133 -14.61 5.52 8.70
CA LEU A 133 -16.02 5.67 9.05
C LEU A 133 -16.49 4.48 9.92
N GLY A 134 -17.05 4.80 11.08
CA GLY A 134 -17.57 3.80 12.03
C GLY A 134 -16.48 3.08 12.84
N LYS A 135 -15.21 3.46 12.71
CA LYS A 135 -14.11 2.88 13.49
C LYS A 135 -13.80 3.73 14.70
N GLU A 136 -13.49 3.08 15.82
CA GLU A 136 -13.09 3.75 17.05
C GLU A 136 -11.58 4.04 17.04
N ILE A 137 -11.22 5.30 16.84
CA ILE A 137 -9.84 5.78 16.85
C ILE A 137 -9.43 6.11 18.29
N LEU A 138 -8.50 5.34 18.85
CA LEU A 138 -7.93 5.56 20.19
C LEU A 138 -6.43 5.75 20.12
N ALA A 139 -5.90 6.56 21.05
CA ALA A 139 -4.47 6.75 21.24
C ALA A 139 -3.85 5.56 22.00
N PRO A 140 -2.56 5.22 21.78
CA PRO A 140 -1.64 5.86 20.84
C PRO A 140 -2.02 5.61 19.38
N VAL A 141 -2.01 6.70 18.60
CA VAL A 141 -2.25 6.67 17.15
C VAL A 141 -0.89 6.72 16.46
N VAL A 142 -0.64 5.76 15.58
CA VAL A 142 0.56 5.71 14.75
C VAL A 142 0.22 6.10 13.34
N PHE A 143 1.02 6.99 12.73
CA PHE A 143 0.94 7.27 11.30
C PHE A 143 2.21 6.77 10.59
N GLN A 144 2.00 5.94 9.57
CA GLN A 144 3.05 5.28 8.81
C GLN A 144 2.76 5.25 7.31
N GLY A 145 3.68 4.67 6.53
CA GLY A 145 3.69 4.75 5.07
C GLY A 145 4.52 5.94 4.58
N GLY A 146 4.63 6.08 3.25
CA GLY A 146 5.43 7.13 2.63
C GLY A 146 4.93 8.54 2.93
N VAL A 147 3.61 8.72 3.01
CA VAL A 147 3.00 10.04 3.25
C VAL A 147 3.22 10.54 4.68
N ALA A 148 3.58 9.66 5.63
CA ALA A 148 3.92 10.07 6.99
C ALA A 148 5.19 10.95 7.07
N THR A 149 6.04 11.01 6.03
CA THR A 149 7.12 12.01 5.92
C THR A 149 6.58 13.45 5.81
N ASN A 150 5.35 13.61 5.31
CA ASN A 150 4.74 14.92 5.11
C ASN A 150 4.21 15.47 6.45
N ILE A 151 5.00 16.33 7.08
CA ILE A 151 4.64 16.97 8.36
C ILE A 151 3.35 17.82 8.30
N GLY A 152 2.92 18.25 7.11
CA GLY A 152 1.63 18.90 6.92
C GLY A 152 0.45 17.93 7.08
N MET A 153 0.62 16.69 6.61
CA MET A 153 -0.36 15.61 6.81
C MET A 153 -0.43 15.16 8.26
N VAL A 154 0.73 15.05 8.93
CA VAL A 154 0.78 14.74 10.38
C VAL A 154 -0.03 15.77 11.17
N LYS A 155 0.29 17.06 11.00
CA LYS A 155 -0.44 18.15 11.68
C LYS A 155 -1.94 18.14 11.34
N ALA A 156 -2.30 17.90 10.09
CA ALA A 156 -3.71 17.84 9.71
C ALA A 156 -4.46 16.68 10.37
N PHE A 157 -3.82 15.52 10.57
CA PHE A 157 -4.40 14.41 11.35
C PHE A 157 -4.54 14.78 12.82
N GLU A 158 -3.50 15.36 13.43
CA GLU A 158 -3.55 15.80 14.84
C GLU A 158 -4.69 16.81 15.08
N GLU A 159 -4.82 17.82 14.21
CA GLU A 159 -5.91 18.80 14.28
C GLU A 159 -7.29 18.16 14.11
N ALA A 160 -7.43 17.20 13.20
CA ALA A 160 -8.71 16.56 12.92
C ALA A 160 -9.13 15.57 14.02
N LEU A 161 -8.18 14.89 14.65
CA LEU A 161 -8.42 13.90 15.71
C LEU A 161 -8.46 14.53 17.10
N GLY A 162 -7.78 15.67 17.31
CA GLY A 162 -7.54 16.21 18.65
C GLY A 162 -6.63 15.31 19.50
N LEU A 163 -5.80 14.49 18.85
CA LEU A 163 -4.90 13.51 19.47
C LEU A 163 -3.49 13.70 18.89
N GLU A 164 -2.49 13.38 19.69
CA GLU A 164 -1.11 13.25 19.20
C GLU A 164 -0.99 12.08 18.22
N VAL A 165 -0.25 12.29 17.14
CA VAL A 165 0.00 11.26 16.11
C VAL A 165 1.49 10.93 16.09
N VAL A 166 1.82 9.70 16.47
CA VAL A 166 3.21 9.23 16.51
C VAL A 166 3.64 8.78 15.12
N VAL A 167 4.73 9.33 14.61
CA VAL A 167 5.40 8.86 13.38
C VAL A 167 6.68 8.12 13.76
N PRO A 168 6.74 6.78 13.60
CA PRO A 168 7.94 6.01 13.90
C PRO A 168 9.13 6.37 12.99
N GLU A 169 10.36 6.17 13.46
CA GLU A 169 11.57 6.46 12.66
C GLU A 169 11.56 5.73 11.30
N ASN A 170 11.17 4.46 11.29
CA ASN A 170 11.12 3.61 10.09
C ASN A 170 9.74 3.59 9.42
N HIS A 171 8.95 4.65 9.55
CA HIS A 171 7.55 4.68 9.13
C HIS A 171 7.32 4.27 7.66
N GLN A 172 8.29 4.46 6.75
CA GLN A 172 8.20 4.09 5.33
C GLN A 172 8.33 2.58 5.08
N THR A 173 8.97 1.84 5.99
CA THR A 173 9.37 0.43 5.80
C THR A 173 8.73 -0.51 6.81
N MET A 174 7.76 -0.03 7.60
CA MET A 174 7.09 -0.81 8.65
C MET A 174 6.50 -2.13 8.15
N GLY A 175 5.90 -2.16 6.95
CA GLY A 175 5.39 -3.40 6.35
C GLY A 175 6.50 -4.44 6.12
N ALA A 176 7.67 -4.00 5.64
CA ALA A 176 8.82 -4.88 5.45
C ALA A 176 9.41 -5.36 6.78
N ILE A 177 9.51 -4.46 7.77
CA ILE A 177 9.96 -4.80 9.12
C ILE A 177 9.04 -5.87 9.74
N GLY A 178 7.72 -5.67 9.64
CA GLY A 178 6.74 -6.63 10.12
C GLY A 178 6.84 -7.99 9.45
N ALA A 179 7.04 -8.02 8.13
CA ALA A 179 7.24 -9.26 7.39
C ALA A 179 8.52 -9.98 7.83
N ALA A 180 9.62 -9.25 8.06
CA ALA A 180 10.87 -9.82 8.56
C ALA A 180 10.71 -10.42 9.97
N LEU A 181 9.99 -9.72 10.87
CA LEU A 181 9.70 -10.20 12.22
C LEU A 181 8.85 -11.47 12.20
N LEU A 182 7.81 -11.51 11.36
CA LEU A 182 6.96 -12.69 11.18
C LEU A 182 7.73 -13.89 10.63
N ALA A 183 8.68 -13.66 9.72
CA ALA A 183 9.57 -14.70 9.21
C ALA A 183 10.52 -15.22 10.30
N MET A 184 11.09 -14.32 11.12
CA MET A 184 11.94 -14.66 12.25
C MET A 184 11.18 -15.50 13.29
N GLU A 185 9.97 -15.08 13.67
CA GLU A 185 9.10 -15.81 14.61
C GLU A 185 8.76 -17.22 14.07
N ASN A 186 8.46 -17.34 12.77
CA ASN A 186 8.20 -18.63 12.16
C ASN A 186 9.41 -19.57 12.22
N TYR A 187 10.62 -19.03 11.98
CA TYR A 187 11.85 -19.80 12.10
C TYR A 187 12.11 -20.24 13.54
N GLU A 188 11.87 -19.38 14.53
CA GLU A 188 12.04 -19.73 15.94
C GLU A 188 11.13 -20.88 16.37
N TYR A 189 9.89 -20.90 15.85
CA TYR A 189 8.91 -21.94 16.15
C TYR A 189 9.17 -23.26 15.40
N THR A 190 9.47 -23.18 14.10
CA THR A 190 9.57 -24.38 13.24
C THR A 190 10.97 -24.96 13.15
N ARG A 191 12.02 -24.14 13.32
CA ARG A 191 13.42 -24.46 13.02
C ARG A 191 13.65 -25.00 11.61
N ALA A 192 12.72 -24.74 10.69
CA ALA A 192 12.83 -25.18 9.31
C ALA A 192 13.86 -24.34 8.55
N ASN A 193 14.61 -24.98 7.64
CA ASN A 193 15.48 -24.24 6.74
C ASN A 193 14.65 -23.36 5.80
N THR A 194 15.20 -22.20 5.44
CA THR A 194 14.54 -21.27 4.52
C THR A 194 14.35 -21.91 3.14
N LYS A 195 13.19 -21.67 2.54
CA LYS A 195 12.86 -21.95 1.14
C LYS A 195 13.30 -20.81 0.22
N PHE A 196 13.81 -19.70 0.78
CA PHE A 196 14.28 -18.57 0.01
C PHE A 196 15.40 -19.01 -0.91
N LYS A 197 15.19 -18.82 -2.20
CA LYS A 197 16.09 -19.32 -3.24
C LYS A 197 17.39 -18.50 -3.38
N GLY A 198 17.61 -17.50 -2.53
CA GLY A 198 18.79 -16.62 -2.56
C GLY A 198 18.60 -15.37 -3.41
N TRP A 199 19.60 -14.49 -3.41
CA TRP A 199 19.56 -13.22 -4.15
C TRP A 199 19.73 -13.37 -5.66
N GLU A 200 20.28 -14.50 -6.11
CA GLU A 200 20.40 -14.89 -7.53
C GLU A 200 19.03 -15.02 -8.22
N VAL A 201 17.93 -15.03 -7.45
CA VAL A 201 16.56 -14.94 -7.98
C VAL A 201 16.36 -13.70 -8.86
N ARG A 202 17.14 -12.64 -8.66
CA ARG A 202 17.14 -11.44 -9.53
C ARG A 202 17.58 -11.74 -10.96
N ASP A 203 18.43 -12.75 -11.14
CA ASP A 203 18.99 -13.16 -12.42
C ASP A 203 18.18 -14.28 -13.07
N PHE A 204 17.08 -14.71 -12.46
CA PHE A 204 16.22 -15.73 -13.03
C PHE A 204 15.46 -15.18 -14.24
N SER A 205 15.62 -15.84 -15.38
CA SER A 205 14.78 -15.60 -16.55
C SER A 205 13.43 -16.29 -16.37
N PHE A 206 12.36 -15.55 -16.66
CA PHE A 206 10.99 -16.07 -16.64
C PHE A 206 10.35 -15.83 -18.00
N ASN A 207 9.65 -16.86 -18.49
CA ASN A 207 8.84 -16.77 -19.68
C ASN A 207 7.38 -17.06 -19.33
N SER A 208 6.46 -16.37 -19.99
CA SER A 208 5.02 -16.57 -19.85
C SER A 208 4.43 -17.16 -21.12
N LEU A 209 3.60 -18.17 -20.96
CA LEU A 209 2.86 -18.82 -22.04
C LEU A 209 1.36 -18.76 -21.77
N THR A 210 0.62 -18.17 -22.68
CA THR A 210 -0.85 -18.11 -22.62
C THR A 210 -1.44 -19.18 -23.53
N HIS A 211 -2.39 -19.97 -23.02
CA HIS A 211 -3.11 -20.95 -23.83
C HIS A 211 -4.60 -20.96 -23.51
N GLU A 212 -5.42 -21.16 -24.53
CA GLU A 212 -6.86 -21.38 -24.37
C GLU A 212 -7.14 -22.86 -24.11
N CYS A 213 -7.77 -23.16 -22.98
CA CYS A 213 -8.13 -24.52 -22.58
C CYS A 213 -9.57 -24.85 -22.99
N ASN A 214 -9.72 -25.75 -23.96
CA ASN A 214 -11.02 -26.22 -24.47
C ASN A 214 -11.50 -27.55 -23.82
N ASP A 215 -10.91 -27.91 -22.66
CA ASP A 215 -11.24 -29.08 -21.82
C ASP A 215 -12.70 -29.25 -21.39
N CYS A 216 -13.38 -28.11 -21.20
CA CYS A 216 -14.74 -28.03 -20.69
C CYS A 216 -15.37 -26.72 -21.17
N SER A 217 -16.64 -26.50 -20.84
CA SER A 217 -17.40 -25.30 -21.25
C SER A 217 -16.82 -23.97 -20.76
N ASN A 218 -15.83 -23.97 -19.87
CA ASN A 218 -15.27 -22.75 -19.30
C ASN A 218 -14.30 -22.02 -20.23
N ASN A 219 -13.77 -22.69 -21.28
CA ASN A 219 -12.87 -22.09 -22.30
C ASN A 219 -11.85 -21.11 -21.71
N CYS A 220 -11.13 -21.54 -20.66
CA CYS A 220 -10.31 -20.66 -19.86
C CYS A 220 -9.07 -20.20 -20.65
N GLU A 221 -8.73 -18.92 -20.53
CA GLU A 221 -7.39 -18.43 -20.86
C GLU A 221 -6.48 -18.70 -19.66
N VAL A 222 -5.48 -19.57 -19.87
CA VAL A 222 -4.60 -20.03 -18.80
C VAL A 222 -3.18 -19.59 -19.09
N ILE A 223 -2.61 -18.84 -18.15
CA ILE A 223 -1.26 -18.32 -18.25
C ILE A 223 -0.35 -19.19 -17.39
N THR A 224 0.74 -19.66 -17.98
CA THR A 224 1.77 -20.48 -17.36
C THR A 224 3.07 -19.71 -17.29
N ILE A 225 3.70 -19.65 -16.11
CA ILE A 225 5.03 -19.08 -15.93
C ILE A 225 6.05 -20.20 -15.82
N VAL A 226 7.13 -20.04 -16.57
CA VAL A 226 8.23 -20.98 -16.69
C VAL A 226 9.51 -20.25 -16.30
N GLN A 227 10.34 -20.88 -15.46
CA GLN A 227 11.69 -20.41 -15.17
C GLN A 227 12.66 -20.99 -16.22
N GLY A 228 13.44 -20.13 -16.87
CA GLY A 228 14.34 -20.48 -17.98
C GLY A 228 13.76 -20.16 -19.36
N GLU A 229 14.50 -20.50 -20.42
CA GLU A 229 14.11 -20.25 -21.82
C GLU A 229 13.00 -21.20 -22.30
N LEU A 230 12.08 -20.70 -23.13
CA LEU A 230 11.16 -21.52 -23.89
C LEU A 230 11.89 -22.08 -25.12
N GLU A 231 12.09 -23.41 -25.19
CA GLU A 231 12.63 -24.05 -26.41
C GLU A 231 11.75 -23.79 -27.66
N ASN A 232 10.46 -23.49 -27.47
CA ASN A 232 9.52 -23.20 -28.56
C ASN A 232 8.54 -22.08 -28.17
N GLN A 233 8.60 -20.95 -28.88
CA GLN A 233 7.69 -19.81 -28.67
C GLN A 233 6.26 -20.08 -29.17
N ASP A 234 6.08 -21.09 -30.03
CA ASP A 234 4.79 -21.50 -30.60
C ASP A 234 4.12 -22.66 -29.85
N ALA A 235 4.60 -23.02 -28.66
CA ALA A 235 4.01 -24.10 -27.88
C ALA A 235 2.53 -23.78 -27.56
N LYS A 236 1.61 -24.65 -28.01
CA LYS A 236 0.15 -24.44 -27.86
C LYS A 236 -0.41 -25.12 -26.63
N SER A 237 0.43 -25.85 -25.91
CA SER A 237 0.04 -26.65 -24.76
C SER A 237 1.11 -26.59 -23.66
N PRO A 238 0.73 -26.45 -22.38
CA PRO A 238 1.67 -26.54 -21.27
C PRO A 238 2.39 -27.89 -21.15
N LYS A 239 1.96 -28.93 -21.89
CA LYS A 239 2.63 -30.23 -21.99
C LYS A 239 3.88 -30.19 -22.87
N GLU A 240 4.02 -29.16 -23.72
CA GLU A 240 5.14 -28.98 -24.66
C GLU A 240 6.27 -28.14 -24.07
N VAL A 241 6.06 -27.58 -22.87
CA VAL A 241 7.03 -26.75 -22.16
C VAL A 241 8.09 -27.63 -21.48
N LYS A 242 9.33 -27.57 -21.97
CA LYS A 242 10.50 -28.06 -21.23
C LYS A 242 11.09 -26.92 -20.41
N GLY A 243 10.71 -26.87 -19.13
CA GLY A 243 11.21 -25.87 -18.18
C GLY A 243 10.56 -26.06 -16.82
N ASN A 244 11.11 -25.41 -15.79
CA ASN A 244 10.51 -25.50 -14.45
C ASN A 244 9.26 -24.61 -14.41
N ILE A 245 8.07 -25.22 -14.41
CA ILE A 245 6.81 -24.48 -14.30
C ILE A 245 6.65 -24.03 -12.86
N ILE A 246 6.56 -22.72 -12.65
CA ILE A 246 6.56 -22.12 -11.31
C ILE A 246 5.21 -21.53 -10.91
N ALA A 247 4.32 -21.25 -11.87
CA ALA A 247 2.97 -20.76 -11.61
C ALA A 247 2.05 -21.05 -12.79
N ARG A 248 0.75 -21.22 -12.50
CA ARG A 248 -0.34 -21.19 -13.47
C ARG A 248 -1.52 -20.40 -12.88
N TRP A 249 -2.23 -19.64 -13.72
CA TRP A 249 -3.45 -18.95 -13.33
C TRP A 249 -4.45 -18.88 -14.49
N GLY A 250 -5.72 -18.54 -14.18
CA GLY A 250 -6.79 -18.38 -15.16
C GLY A 250 -7.69 -19.61 -15.35
N GLY A 251 -7.30 -20.77 -14.80
CA GLY A 251 -8.15 -21.96 -14.77
C GLY A 251 -9.27 -21.86 -13.73
N THR A 252 -10.50 -22.21 -14.09
CA THR A 252 -11.67 -22.16 -13.19
C THR A 252 -12.12 -23.53 -12.66
N CYS A 253 -11.71 -24.62 -13.31
CA CYS A 253 -12.11 -25.98 -12.96
C CYS A 253 -11.05 -26.76 -12.13
N GLY A 254 -9.98 -26.09 -11.71
CA GLY A 254 -8.87 -26.67 -10.94
C GLY A 254 -7.92 -27.59 -11.74
N LYS A 255 -8.22 -27.89 -13.01
CA LYS A 255 -7.38 -28.74 -13.89
C LYS A 255 -5.93 -28.28 -13.99
N TRP A 256 -5.71 -26.96 -13.91
CA TRP A 256 -4.40 -26.34 -14.12
C TRP A 256 -3.71 -25.93 -12.82
N ASP A 257 -4.31 -26.23 -11.67
CA ASP A 257 -3.72 -25.95 -10.38
C ASP A 257 -2.43 -26.78 -10.22
N LEU A 258 -1.36 -26.14 -9.77
CA LEU A 258 -0.14 -26.84 -9.46
C LEU A 258 -0.35 -27.60 -8.14
N ALA A 259 -0.02 -28.89 -8.11
CA ALA A 259 0.05 -29.63 -6.85
C ALA A 259 1.07 -28.93 -5.95
N GLY A 260 0.62 -28.50 -4.77
CA GLY A 260 1.44 -27.81 -3.77
C GLY A 260 2.53 -28.68 -3.18
#